data_AF-A0A2W7ALA1-F1
#
_entry.id   AF-A0A2W7ALA1-F1
#
_cell.length_a   1.000
_cell.length_b   1.000
_cell.length_c   1.000
_cell.angle_alpha   90.00
_cell.angle_beta   90.00
_cell.angle_gamma   90.00
#
_symmetry.space_group_name_H-M   'P 1'
#
loop_
_entity.id
_entity.type
_entity.pdbx_description
1 polymer ?
#
loop_
_entity_poly.entity_id
_entity_poly.type
_entity_poly.pdbx_seq_one_letter_code
_entity_poly.pdbx_strand_id
1 'polypeptide(L)'
;MADLPHRINSPAWQLRQAMQNLGEWFEYQFSRIDVDGPEVPRWPWLGPVAEGLFWVMVAALTLWTGWLIYRGLVAYLNQRQAKTGATQAFAPTEAALKQAAHWWREAQRLAQQGDYAAACKALYMAGLARLNDTERVLYRASRTDGEYLDCMAANPSRPYELLIRTHERITYGDAPATEETYQRCRRAYQEIAQP
;
A
#
# COMPACT_ATOMS: atom_id res chain seq x y z
N MET A 1 -35.28 -10.78 13.00
CA MET A 1 -34.33 -9.76 13.49
C MET A 1 -32.96 -10.19 13.02
N ALA A 2 -32.29 -9.30 12.29
CA ALA A 2 -31.21 -9.61 11.37
C ALA A 2 -29.84 -9.65 12.07
N ASP A 3 -29.14 -10.77 11.90
CA ASP A 3 -27.71 -10.88 12.17
C ASP A 3 -26.92 -10.51 10.91
N LEU A 4 -26.12 -9.45 11.00
CA LEU A 4 -25.21 -8.99 9.95
C LEU A 4 -23.76 -9.28 10.37
N PRO A 5 -23.07 -10.27 9.76
CA PRO A 5 -21.65 -10.50 9.97
C PRO A 5 -20.81 -9.62 9.02
N HIS A 6 -20.59 -8.34 9.35
CA HIS A 6 -19.72 -7.46 8.55
C HIS A 6 -18.70 -6.69 9.41
N ARG A 7 -17.78 -7.35 10.14
CA ARG A 7 -16.76 -6.55 10.87
C ARG A 7 -15.38 -7.14 11.13
N ILE A 8 -14.92 -8.10 10.35
CA ILE A 8 -13.66 -8.81 10.70
C ILE A 8 -12.41 -8.24 10.01
N ASN A 9 -12.50 -7.38 8.98
CA ASN A 9 -11.33 -6.96 8.19
C ASN A 9 -11.03 -5.45 8.19
N SER A 10 -11.15 -4.76 9.33
CA SER A 10 -10.72 -3.36 9.41
C SER A 10 -9.25 -3.25 9.90
N PRO A 11 -8.32 -2.67 9.12
CA PRO A 11 -6.92 -2.46 9.51
C PRO A 11 -6.79 -1.64 10.81
N ALA A 12 -7.75 -0.75 11.05
CA ALA A 12 -7.84 0.04 12.28
C ALA A 12 -8.07 -0.82 13.53
N TRP A 13 -8.78 -1.96 13.41
CA TRP A 13 -8.96 -2.88 14.52
C TRP A 13 -7.72 -3.74 14.75
N GLN A 14 -7.06 -4.21 13.69
CA GLN A 14 -5.79 -4.94 13.80
C GLN A 14 -4.68 -4.08 14.43
N LEU A 15 -4.60 -2.79 14.06
CA LEU A 15 -3.66 -1.85 14.65
C LEU A 15 -3.95 -1.60 16.14
N ARG A 16 -5.23 -1.50 16.50
CA ARG A 16 -5.67 -1.30 17.89
C ARG A 16 -5.40 -2.55 18.74
N GLN A 17 -5.56 -3.74 18.18
CA GLN A 17 -5.25 -5.00 18.85
C GLN A 17 -3.75 -5.22 19.02
N ALA A 18 -2.94 -4.83 18.03
CA ALA A 18 -1.48 -4.86 18.14
C ALA A 18 -0.97 -3.91 19.23
N MET A 19 -1.56 -2.71 19.35
CA MET A 19 -1.21 -1.75 20.42
C MET A 19 -1.55 -2.27 21.82
N GLN A 20 -2.66 -2.99 21.99
CA GLN A 20 -3.03 -3.58 23.28
C GLN A 20 -2.05 -4.69 23.70
N ASN A 21 -1.71 -5.60 22.80
CA ASN A 21 -0.75 -6.68 23.09
C ASN A 21 0.68 -6.17 23.32
N LEU A 22 1.06 -5.06 22.68
CA LEU A 22 2.37 -4.43 22.90
C LEU A 22 2.48 -3.81 24.30
N GLY A 23 1.40 -3.24 24.83
CA GLY A 23 1.36 -2.65 26.17
C GLY A 23 1.63 -3.69 27.26
N GLU A 24 0.92 -4.83 27.20
CA GLU A 24 1.10 -5.93 28.15
C GLU A 24 2.51 -6.53 28.05
N TRP A 25 3.03 -6.73 26.83
CA TRP A 25 4.39 -7.23 26.63
C TRP A 25 5.45 -6.26 27.18
N PHE A 26 5.28 -4.94 26.98
CA PHE A 26 6.17 -3.92 27.53
C PHE A 26 6.18 -3.92 29.06
N GLU A 27 5.01 -4.05 29.68
CA GLU A 27 4.86 -4.11 31.13
C GLU A 27 5.53 -5.38 31.69
N TYR A 28 5.44 -6.52 30.99
CA TYR A 28 6.19 -7.74 31.34
C TYR A 28 7.70 -7.62 31.14
N GLN A 29 8.17 -6.88 30.13
CA GLN A 29 9.61 -6.70 29.91
C GLN A 29 10.24 -5.73 30.92
N PHE A 30 9.54 -4.65 31.29
CA PHE A 30 10.05 -3.69 32.27
C PHE A 30 9.91 -4.18 33.72
N SER A 31 8.87 -4.95 34.06
CA SER A 31 8.70 -5.53 35.41
C SER A 31 9.74 -6.60 35.75
N ARG A 32 10.43 -7.17 34.76
CA ARG A 32 11.56 -8.10 34.98
C ARG A 32 12.89 -7.42 35.25
N ILE A 33 12.97 -6.10 35.10
CA ILE A 33 14.19 -5.34 35.39
C ILE A 33 14.10 -4.86 36.84
N ASP A 34 14.21 -5.81 37.77
CA ASP A 34 14.51 -5.48 39.16
C ASP A 34 16.03 -5.50 39.29
N VAL A 35 16.63 -4.30 39.20
CA VAL A 35 18.08 -4.13 39.28
C VAL A 35 18.46 -4.08 40.76
N ASP A 36 18.64 -5.26 41.36
CA ASP A 36 19.44 -5.36 42.57
C ASP A 36 20.89 -5.02 42.20
N GLY A 37 21.24 -3.75 42.39
CA GLY A 37 22.57 -3.24 42.11
C GLY A 37 23.58 -3.82 43.10
N PRO A 38 24.61 -4.56 42.65
CA PRO A 38 25.68 -4.98 43.55
C PRO A 38 26.35 -3.74 44.15
N GLU A 39 26.77 -3.80 45.41
CA GLU A 39 27.45 -2.70 46.10
C GLU A 39 28.74 -2.32 45.36
N VAL A 40 28.63 -1.32 44.49
CA VAL A 40 29.75 -0.81 43.70
C VAL A 40 30.63 0.10 44.56
N PRO A 41 31.97 -0.01 44.47
CA PRO A 41 32.90 0.88 45.17
C PRO A 41 32.61 2.35 44.82
N ARG A 42 32.26 3.16 45.82
CA ARG A 42 31.93 4.59 45.63
C ARG A 42 33.20 5.41 45.40
N TRP A 43 33.65 5.47 44.16
CA TRP A 43 34.72 6.39 43.74
C TRP A 43 34.12 7.76 43.39
N PRO A 44 34.49 8.86 44.08
CA PRO A 44 33.80 10.15 43.98
C PRO A 44 33.94 10.85 42.62
N TRP A 45 34.88 10.44 41.77
CA TRP A 45 35.06 10.97 40.42
C TRP A 45 34.25 10.20 39.34
N LEU A 46 33.74 9.01 39.65
CA LEU A 46 32.99 8.19 38.70
C LEU A 46 31.57 8.70 38.45
N GLY A 47 30.92 9.28 39.47
CA GLY A 47 29.58 9.87 39.35
C GLY A 47 29.48 10.91 38.24
N PRO A 48 30.23 12.02 38.32
CA PRO A 48 30.16 13.09 37.32
C PRO A 48 30.64 12.64 35.93
N VAL A 49 31.61 11.72 35.86
CA VAL A 49 32.09 11.18 34.57
C VAL A 49 31.02 10.29 33.93
N ALA A 50 30.37 9.41 34.69
CA ALA A 50 29.31 8.55 34.18
C ALA A 50 28.09 9.36 33.73
N GLU A 51 27.73 10.40 34.48
CA GLU A 51 26.64 11.32 34.12
C GLU A 51 26.95 12.06 32.81
N GLY A 52 28.17 12.60 32.68
CA GLY A 52 28.62 13.23 31.43
C GLY A 52 28.59 12.26 30.24
N LEU A 53 29.10 11.04 30.43
CA LEU A 53 29.14 10.02 29.38
C LEU A 53 27.73 9.57 28.97
N PHE A 54 26.81 9.49 29.93
CA PHE A 54 25.40 9.19 29.71
C PHE A 54 24.74 10.25 28.83
N TRP A 55 24.90 11.53 29.16
CA TRP A 55 24.35 12.62 28.35
C TRP A 55 24.97 12.70 26.95
N VAL A 56 26.27 12.41 26.83
CA VAL A 56 26.93 12.31 25.52
C VAL A 56 26.33 11.17 24.68
N MET A 57 26.09 10.00 25.26
CA MET A 57 25.41 8.90 24.57
C MET A 57 23.98 9.28 24.16
N VAL A 58 23.22 9.91 25.04
CA VAL A 58 21.84 10.34 24.75
C VAL A 58 21.84 11.38 23.61
N ALA A 59 22.76 12.35 23.64
CA ALA A 59 22.90 13.34 22.58
C ALA A 59 23.32 12.69 21.25
N ALA A 60 24.27 11.75 21.27
CA ALA A 60 24.68 11.02 20.07
C ALA A 60 23.53 10.17 19.49
N LEU A 61 22.76 9.49 20.34
CA LEU A 61 21.64 8.67 19.92
C LEU A 61 20.49 9.50 19.32
N THR A 62 20.19 10.64 19.93
CA THR A 62 19.16 11.57 19.42
C THR A 62 19.57 12.16 18.08
N LEU A 63 20.83 12.60 17.93
CA LEU A 63 21.39 13.06 16.66
C LEU A 63 21.37 11.97 15.58
N TRP A 64 21.80 10.75 15.92
CA TRP A 64 21.78 9.62 15.00
C TRP A 64 20.35 9.32 14.53
N THR A 65 19.41 9.24 15.47
CA THR A 65 18.01 8.93 15.16
C THR A 65 17.39 10.01 14.29
N GLY A 66 17.62 11.29 14.62
CA GLY A 66 17.19 12.43 13.81
C GLY A 66 17.79 12.40 12.41
N TRP A 67 19.08 12.04 12.28
CA TRP A 67 19.74 11.91 10.99
C TRP A 67 19.15 10.76 10.15
N LEU A 68 18.85 9.61 10.76
CA LEU A 68 18.22 8.47 10.10
C LEU A 68 16.84 8.85 9.55
N ILE A 69 16.03 9.54 10.37
CA ILE A 69 14.70 10.05 9.99
C ILE A 69 14.85 11.06 8.85
N TYR A 70 15.77 12.02 8.97
CA TYR A 70 16.03 13.01 7.94
C TYR A 70 16.41 12.35 6.60
N ARG A 71 17.29 11.35 6.61
CA ARG A 71 17.68 10.62 5.40
C ARG A 71 16.51 9.87 4.77
N GLY A 72 15.66 9.24 5.59
CA GLY A 72 14.43 8.60 5.14
C GLY A 72 13.44 9.59 4.53
N LEU A 73 13.26 10.74 5.18
CA LEU A 73 12.34 11.79 4.75
C LEU A 73 12.81 12.45 3.45
N VAL A 74 14.10 12.76 3.32
CA VAL A 74 14.68 13.28 2.08
C VAL A 74 14.58 12.28 0.95
N ALA A 75 14.84 10.99 1.18
CA ALA A 75 14.67 9.95 0.16
C ALA A 75 13.20 9.83 -0.28
N TYR A 76 12.26 9.91 0.67
CA TYR A 76 10.83 9.88 0.40
C TYR A 76 10.35 11.11 -0.38
N LEU A 77 10.82 12.31 0.01
CA LEU A 77 10.49 13.57 -0.66
C LEU A 77 11.14 13.66 -2.05
N ASN A 78 12.38 13.23 -2.22
CA ASN A 78 13.04 13.16 -3.54
C ASN A 78 12.35 12.17 -4.47
N GLN A 79 11.87 11.03 -3.97
CA GLN A 79 11.06 10.11 -4.77
C GLN A 79 9.70 10.71 -5.16
N ARG A 80 9.16 11.65 -4.37
CA ARG A 80 7.95 12.39 -4.71
C ARG A 80 8.23 13.54 -5.68
N GLN A 81 9.33 14.28 -5.51
CA GLN A 81 9.74 15.38 -6.37
C GLN A 81 10.21 14.91 -7.75
N ALA A 82 10.92 13.78 -7.82
CA ALA A 82 11.25 13.14 -9.10
C ALA A 82 10.00 12.72 -9.90
N LYS A 83 8.87 12.49 -9.21
CA LYS A 83 7.58 12.12 -9.83
C LYS A 83 6.66 13.32 -10.13
N THR A 84 6.87 14.47 -9.49
CA THR A 84 6.16 15.72 -9.85
C THR A 84 6.90 16.55 -10.92
N GLY A 85 8.17 16.25 -11.20
CA GLY A 85 9.00 17.01 -12.14
C GLY A 85 8.88 16.62 -13.62
N ALA A 86 8.23 15.51 -13.98
CA ALA A 86 8.09 15.13 -15.38
C ALA A 86 6.82 14.32 -15.63
N THR A 87 5.69 15.01 -15.77
CA THR A 87 4.54 14.48 -16.50
C THR A 87 4.85 14.48 -18.00
N GLN A 88 5.90 13.78 -18.42
CA GLN A 88 6.04 13.41 -19.82
C GLN A 88 5.23 12.13 -19.98
N ALA A 89 4.11 12.23 -20.70
CA ALA A 89 3.35 11.06 -21.13
C ALA A 89 4.25 10.19 -22.01
N PHE A 90 4.97 9.25 -21.40
CA PHE A 90 5.74 8.27 -22.14
C PHE A 90 4.77 7.41 -22.93
N ALA A 91 5.08 7.24 -24.22
CA ALA A 91 4.33 6.33 -25.07
C ALA A 91 4.43 4.91 -24.48
N PRO A 92 3.32 4.16 -24.48
CA PRO A 92 3.32 2.86 -23.85
C PRO A 92 4.33 1.90 -24.50
N THR A 93 5.12 1.19 -23.68
CA THR A 93 6.06 0.16 -24.09
C THR A 93 5.35 -0.99 -24.81
N GLU A 94 6.04 -1.56 -25.80
CA GLU A 94 5.51 -2.67 -26.60
C GLU A 94 5.13 -3.89 -25.75
N ALA A 95 5.87 -4.15 -24.66
CA ALA A 95 5.58 -5.25 -23.74
C ALA A 95 4.26 -5.05 -22.98
N ALA A 96 4.01 -3.85 -22.47
CA ALA A 96 2.77 -3.52 -21.78
C ALA A 96 1.56 -3.56 -22.72
N LEU A 97 1.72 -3.07 -23.95
CA LEU A 97 0.70 -3.16 -25.00
C LEU A 97 0.37 -4.62 -25.36
N LYS A 98 1.38 -5.48 -25.50
CA LYS A 98 1.19 -6.93 -25.74
C LYS A 98 0.43 -7.58 -24.58
N GLN A 99 0.78 -7.27 -23.34
CA GLN A 99 0.11 -7.80 -22.15
C GLN A 99 -1.33 -7.30 -22.04
N ALA A 100 -1.59 -6.01 -22.30
CA ALA A 100 -2.93 -5.46 -22.33
C ALA A 100 -3.78 -6.10 -23.44
N ALA A 101 -3.22 -6.31 -24.63
CA ALA A 101 -3.89 -6.98 -25.74
C ALA A 101 -4.17 -8.47 -25.47
N HIS A 102 -3.30 -9.15 -24.72
CA HIS A 102 -3.54 -10.51 -24.26
C HIS A 102 -4.77 -10.57 -23.34
N TRP A 103 -4.78 -9.76 -22.28
CA TRP A 103 -5.89 -9.73 -21.33
C TRP A 103 -7.20 -9.24 -21.94
N TRP A 104 -7.15 -8.33 -22.92
CA TRP A 104 -8.32 -7.91 -23.68
C TRP A 104 -8.96 -9.04 -24.49
N ARG A 105 -8.16 -9.88 -25.14
CA ARG A 105 -8.67 -11.05 -25.86
C ARG A 105 -9.23 -12.10 -24.89
N GLU A 106 -8.54 -12.30 -23.77
CA GLU A 106 -8.97 -13.25 -22.75
C GLU A 106 -10.31 -12.85 -22.12
N ALA A 107 -10.51 -11.55 -21.86
CA ALA A 107 -11.78 -11.03 -21.37
C ALA A 107 -12.95 -11.34 -22.33
N GLN A 108 -12.74 -11.19 -23.64
CA GLN A 108 -13.76 -11.49 -24.64
C GLN A 108 -14.08 -12.98 -24.70
N ARG A 109 -13.05 -13.84 -24.62
CA ARG A 109 -13.21 -15.30 -24.59
C ARG A 109 -14.02 -15.75 -23.38
N LEU A 110 -13.71 -15.22 -22.19
CA LEU A 110 -14.43 -15.52 -20.94
C LEU A 110 -15.88 -15.02 -20.98
N ALA A 111 -16.11 -13.83 -21.53
CA ALA A 111 -17.47 -13.30 -21.69
C ALA A 111 -18.32 -14.15 -22.66
N GLN A 112 -17.74 -14.65 -23.75
CA GLN A 112 -18.43 -15.58 -24.67
C GLN A 112 -18.81 -16.91 -24.00
N GLN A 113 -18.08 -17.30 -22.95
CA GLN A 113 -18.37 -18.48 -22.15
C GLN A 113 -19.38 -18.20 -21.02
N GLY A 114 -19.85 -16.96 -20.88
CA GLY A 114 -20.74 -16.52 -19.82
C GLY A 114 -20.06 -16.25 -18.48
N ASP A 115 -18.73 -16.38 -18.40
CA ASP A 115 -17.97 -16.07 -17.19
C ASP A 115 -17.62 -14.57 -17.13
N TYR A 116 -18.63 -13.78 -16.77
CA TYR A 116 -18.50 -12.33 -16.67
C TYR A 116 -17.59 -11.90 -15.51
N ALA A 117 -17.45 -12.71 -14.46
CA ALA A 117 -16.59 -12.38 -13.33
C ALA A 117 -15.11 -12.43 -13.73
N ALA A 118 -14.69 -13.54 -14.36
CA ALA A 118 -13.35 -13.69 -14.88
C ALA A 118 -13.09 -12.70 -16.04
N ALA A 119 -14.09 -12.41 -16.87
CA ALA A 119 -13.97 -11.38 -17.92
C ALA A 119 -13.71 -9.99 -17.35
N CYS A 120 -14.42 -9.57 -16.29
CA CYS A 120 -14.18 -8.29 -15.62
C CYS A 120 -12.77 -8.23 -15.00
N LYS A 121 -12.32 -9.33 -14.38
CA LYS A 121 -10.96 -9.44 -13.84
C LYS A 121 -9.89 -9.33 -14.94
N ALA A 122 -10.10 -9.96 -16.09
CA ALA A 122 -9.20 -9.82 -17.23
C ALA A 122 -9.14 -8.38 -17.75
N LEU A 123 -10.28 -7.67 -17.82
CA LEU A 123 -10.31 -6.24 -18.18
C LEU A 123 -9.56 -5.36 -17.16
N TYR A 124 -9.68 -5.66 -15.87
CA TYR A 124 -8.90 -5.01 -14.82
C TYR A 124 -7.39 -5.23 -15.03
N MET A 125 -6.94 -6.45 -15.32
CA MET A 125 -5.53 -6.76 -15.62
C MET A 125 -5.03 -6.02 -16.88
N ALA A 126 -5.87 -5.91 -17.90
CA ALA A 126 -5.56 -5.15 -19.11
C ALA A 126 -5.39 -3.65 -18.81
N GLY A 127 -6.26 -3.09 -17.96
CA GLY A 127 -6.16 -1.72 -17.48
C GLY A 127 -4.86 -1.49 -16.71
N LEU A 128 -4.53 -2.35 -15.75
CA LEU A 128 -3.29 -2.23 -14.96
C LEU A 128 -2.03 -2.30 -15.81
N ALA A 129 -2.00 -3.15 -16.85
CA ALA A 129 -0.87 -3.22 -17.77
C ALA A 129 -0.62 -1.86 -18.46
N ARG A 130 -1.68 -1.12 -18.83
CA ARG A 130 -1.57 0.24 -19.39
C ARG A 130 -1.26 1.31 -18.34
N LEU A 131 -1.75 1.13 -17.11
CA LEU A 131 -1.50 2.06 -16.01
C LEU A 131 -0.03 2.07 -15.59
N ASN A 132 0.60 0.89 -15.52
CA ASN A 132 2.02 0.72 -15.17
C ASN A 132 2.95 1.56 -16.04
N ASP A 133 2.57 1.70 -17.30
CA ASP A 133 3.41 2.14 -18.39
C ASP A 133 3.28 3.64 -18.68
N THR A 134 2.13 4.23 -18.31
CA THR A 134 1.95 5.69 -18.31
C THR A 134 2.58 6.37 -17.08
N GLU A 135 3.36 5.65 -16.28
CA GLU A 135 4.00 6.03 -15.00
C GLU A 135 3.08 6.68 -13.94
N ARG A 136 1.78 6.85 -14.22
CA ARG A 136 0.81 7.44 -13.28
C ARG A 136 0.73 6.64 -12.00
N VAL A 137 0.76 5.30 -12.11
CA VAL A 137 0.81 4.38 -10.97
C VAL A 137 1.59 3.13 -11.37
N LEU A 138 2.80 2.93 -10.82
CA LEU A 138 3.58 1.71 -11.02
C LEU A 138 2.80 0.48 -10.55
N TYR A 139 2.65 -0.52 -11.41
CA TYR A 139 2.06 -1.81 -11.06
C TYR A 139 2.98 -2.54 -10.08
N ARG A 140 2.40 -2.95 -8.95
CA ARG A 140 3.03 -3.81 -7.95
C ARG A 140 2.05 -4.92 -7.60
N ALA A 141 2.48 -6.16 -7.70
CA ALA A 141 1.66 -7.32 -7.34
C ALA A 141 1.25 -7.32 -5.86
N SER A 142 2.03 -6.68 -4.98
CA SER A 142 1.72 -6.55 -3.55
C SER A 142 0.71 -5.45 -3.24
N ARG A 143 0.29 -4.66 -4.23
CA ARG A 143 -0.59 -3.51 -4.02
C ARG A 143 -2.06 -3.94 -4.13
N THR A 144 -2.87 -3.48 -3.20
CA THR A 144 -4.32 -3.68 -3.15
C THR A 144 -5.07 -2.68 -4.04
N ASP A 145 -6.32 -3.00 -4.37
CA ASP A 145 -7.18 -2.13 -5.17
C ASP A 145 -7.37 -0.73 -4.55
N GLY A 146 -7.53 -0.65 -3.23
CA GLY A 146 -7.61 0.63 -2.50
C GLY A 146 -6.35 1.47 -2.64
N GLU A 147 -5.17 0.86 -2.53
CA GLU A 147 -3.91 1.57 -2.71
C GLU A 147 -3.69 2.05 -4.16
N TYR A 148 -4.24 1.35 -5.17
CA TYR A 148 -4.25 1.86 -6.55
C TYR A 148 -5.13 3.11 -6.67
N LEU A 149 -6.32 3.11 -6.05
CA LEU A 149 -7.21 4.27 -6.04
C LEU A 149 -6.57 5.47 -5.32
N ASP A 150 -5.89 5.25 -4.20
CA ASP A 150 -5.18 6.30 -3.46
C ASP A 150 -4.06 6.94 -4.30
N CYS A 151 -3.31 6.13 -5.06
CA CYS A 151 -2.29 6.65 -5.98
C CYS A 151 -2.90 7.51 -7.10
N MET A 152 -4.15 7.21 -7.50
CA MET A 152 -4.88 7.96 -8.52
C MET A 152 -5.62 9.18 -7.97
N ALA A 153 -5.67 9.40 -6.65
CA ALA A 153 -6.40 10.52 -6.04
C ALA A 153 -5.90 11.89 -6.54
N ALA A 154 -4.62 12.01 -6.87
CA ALA A 154 -4.04 13.25 -7.41
C ALA A 154 -4.43 13.53 -8.86
N ASN A 155 -4.78 12.49 -9.64
CA ASN A 155 -5.23 12.61 -11.02
C ASN A 155 -6.32 11.55 -11.30
N PRO A 156 -7.56 11.81 -10.88
CA PRO A 156 -8.62 10.81 -10.91
C PRO A 156 -9.01 10.46 -12.35
N SER A 157 -9.15 9.17 -12.62
CA SER A 157 -9.62 8.67 -13.90
C SER A 157 -10.78 7.70 -13.70
N ARG A 158 -11.98 8.15 -14.07
CA ARG A 158 -13.23 7.40 -13.90
C ARG A 158 -13.20 6.00 -14.52
N PRO A 159 -12.62 5.79 -15.72
CA PRO A 159 -12.54 4.45 -16.32
C PRO A 159 -11.72 3.46 -15.49
N TYR A 160 -10.57 3.88 -14.98
CA TYR A 160 -9.73 3.03 -14.12
C TYR A 160 -10.41 2.74 -12.79
N GLU A 161 -11.00 3.76 -12.16
CA GLU A 161 -11.75 3.59 -10.90
C GLU A 161 -12.89 2.58 -11.05
N LEU A 162 -13.62 2.63 -12.18
CA LEU A 162 -14.70 1.67 -12.45
C LEU A 162 -14.17 0.23 -12.52
N LEU A 163 -13.07 0.00 -13.24
CA LEU A 163 -12.46 -1.33 -13.36
C LEU A 163 -11.99 -1.86 -11.99
N ILE A 164 -11.29 -1.02 -11.23
CA ILE A 164 -10.72 -1.38 -9.91
C ILE A 164 -11.83 -1.70 -8.91
N ARG A 165 -12.83 -0.81 -8.77
CA ARG A 165 -13.95 -1.04 -7.84
C ARG A 165 -14.83 -2.22 -8.23
N THR A 166 -14.99 -2.47 -9.53
CA THR A 166 -15.78 -3.62 -9.99
C THR A 166 -15.06 -4.93 -9.67
N HIS A 167 -13.74 -4.99 -9.87
CA HIS A 167 -12.93 -6.12 -9.45
C HIS A 167 -13.00 -6.36 -7.94
N GLU A 168 -12.85 -5.30 -7.14
CA GLU A 168 -12.94 -5.38 -5.68
C GLU A 168 -14.30 -5.96 -5.23
N ARG A 169 -15.40 -5.44 -5.79
CA ARG A 169 -16.77 -5.90 -5.46
C ARG A 169 -17.04 -7.35 -5.88
N ILE A 170 -16.54 -7.77 -7.04
CA ILE A 170 -16.73 -9.15 -7.52
C ILE A 170 -15.88 -10.13 -6.68
N THR A 171 -14.65 -9.73 -6.33
CA THR A 171 -13.70 -10.62 -5.64
C THR A 171 -13.96 -10.71 -4.14
N TYR A 172 -14.38 -9.60 -3.51
CA TYR A 172 -14.50 -9.51 -2.05
C TYR A 172 -15.90 -9.15 -1.55
N GLY A 173 -16.82 -8.74 -2.43
CA GLY A 173 -18.10 -8.14 -2.06
C GLY A 173 -19.35 -8.95 -2.43
N ASP A 174 -19.22 -10.25 -2.72
CA ASP A 174 -20.32 -11.15 -3.15
C ASP A 174 -21.20 -10.60 -4.28
N ALA A 175 -20.70 -9.63 -5.06
CA ALA A 175 -21.46 -8.99 -6.12
C ALA A 175 -21.48 -9.90 -7.36
N PRO A 176 -22.66 -10.33 -7.86
CA PRO A 176 -22.72 -11.15 -9.05
C PRO A 176 -22.31 -10.32 -10.27
N ALA A 177 -21.37 -10.87 -11.06
CA ALA A 177 -20.97 -10.28 -12.32
C ALA A 177 -22.01 -10.61 -13.40
N THR A 178 -22.74 -9.60 -13.85
CA THR A 178 -23.70 -9.71 -14.96
C THR A 178 -23.08 -9.30 -16.28
N GLU A 179 -23.73 -9.64 -17.40
CA GLU A 179 -23.34 -9.15 -18.71
C GLU A 179 -23.29 -7.62 -18.75
N GLU A 180 -24.24 -6.94 -18.11
CA GLU A 180 -24.26 -5.48 -18.00
C GLU A 180 -23.02 -4.94 -17.27
N THR A 181 -22.56 -5.65 -16.24
CA THR A 181 -21.35 -5.32 -15.49
C THR A 181 -20.12 -5.44 -16.40
N TYR A 182 -20.02 -6.54 -17.15
CA TYR A 182 -18.97 -6.72 -18.15
C TYR A 182 -19.00 -5.63 -19.23
N GLN A 183 -20.16 -5.28 -19.79
CA GLN A 183 -20.26 -4.22 -20.82
C GLN A 183 -19.88 -2.84 -20.28
N ARG A 184 -20.13 -2.56 -19.00
CA ARG A 184 -19.63 -1.34 -18.33
C ARG A 184 -18.11 -1.35 -18.21
N CYS A 185 -17.51 -2.44 -17.72
CA CYS A 185 -16.05 -2.58 -17.65
C CYS A 185 -15.40 -2.50 -19.03
N ARG A 186 -16.02 -3.12 -20.04
CA ARG A 186 -15.52 -3.14 -21.41
C ARG A 186 -15.45 -1.72 -22.00
N ARG A 187 -16.51 -0.92 -21.82
CA ARG A 187 -16.54 0.48 -22.24
C ARG A 187 -15.46 1.30 -21.54
N ALA A 188 -15.33 1.16 -20.22
CA ALA A 188 -14.26 1.83 -19.48
C ALA A 188 -12.86 1.45 -20.00
N TYR A 189 -12.60 0.18 -20.27
CA TYR A 189 -11.31 -0.21 -20.86
C TYR A 189 -11.10 0.40 -22.25
N GLN A 190 -12.15 0.50 -23.08
CA GLN A 190 -12.03 1.14 -24.39
C GLN A 190 -11.72 2.64 -24.28
N GLU A 191 -12.28 3.34 -23.30
CA GLU A 191 -11.95 4.74 -23.00
C GLU A 191 -10.49 4.89 -22.57
N ILE A 192 -9.97 3.95 -21.78
CA ILE A 192 -8.53 3.89 -21.43
C ILE A 192 -7.69 3.60 -22.68
N ALA A 193 -8.24 2.81 -23.61
CA ALA A 193 -7.52 2.34 -24.76
C ALA A 193 -7.35 3.39 -25.86
N GLN A 194 -8.26 4.35 -25.91
CA GLN A 194 -8.23 5.50 -26.81
C GLN A 194 -7.18 6.52 -26.30
N PRO A 195 -6.26 6.98 -27.18
CA PRO A 195 -5.21 7.94 -26.81
C PRO A 195 -5.74 9.35 -26.52
#